data_AF-A0A1M7Z5N0-F1
#
_entry.id   AF-A0A1M7Z5N0-F1
#
_cell.length_a   1.000
_cell.length_b   1.000
_cell.length_c   1.000
_cell.angle_alpha   90.00
_cell.angle_beta   90.00
_cell.angle_gamma   90.00
#
_symmetry.space_group_name_H-M   'P 1'
#
loop_
_entity.id
_entity.type
_entity.pdbx_description
1 polymer ?
#
loop_
_entity_poly.entity_id
_entity_poly.type
_entity_poly.pdbx_seq_one_letter_code
_entity_poly.pdbx_strand_id
1 'polypeptide(L)'
;MTREPRDGNENADAARDALGDAELRARRARLDAALDGRAKKKARAEQGGGWFSSRDTAGWNQAFRLSSEFIGGIAIGGAIGWGIDYLLGTLPFGLIIFLLLGFVAGILNVMRAVGRMPPPEDRIGKP
;
A
#
# COMPACT_ATOMS: atom_id res chain seq x y z
N MET A 1 -49.35 -32.82 48.51
CA MET A 1 -48.31 -31.88 48.04
C MET A 1 -47.16 -32.68 47.45
N THR A 2 -47.24 -33.02 46.17
CA THR A 2 -46.17 -33.74 45.46
C THR A 2 -45.35 -32.69 44.73
N ARG A 3 -44.08 -32.50 45.10
CA ARG A 3 -43.16 -31.61 44.38
C ARG A 3 -42.73 -32.32 43.11
N GLU A 4 -43.14 -31.81 41.95
CA GLU A 4 -42.62 -32.24 40.65
C GLU A 4 -41.15 -31.85 40.48
N PRO A 5 -40.33 -32.66 39.77
CA PRO A 5 -38.91 -32.40 39.60
C PRO A 5 -38.70 -31.27 38.58
N ARG A 6 -38.24 -30.11 39.03
CA ARG A 6 -38.00 -28.89 38.22
C ARG A 6 -36.60 -28.84 37.58
N ASP A 7 -35.74 -29.82 37.90
CA ASP A 7 -34.29 -29.77 37.67
C ASP A 7 -33.86 -30.02 36.22
N GLY A 8 -34.73 -30.56 35.35
CA GLY A 8 -34.37 -30.88 33.96
C GLY A 8 -34.27 -29.65 33.05
N ASN A 9 -34.99 -28.58 33.38
CA ASN A 9 -35.11 -27.37 32.57
C ASN A 9 -33.91 -26.42 32.77
N GLU A 10 -33.53 -26.20 34.03
CA GLU A 10 -32.51 -25.24 34.44
C GLU A 10 -31.11 -25.62 33.93
N ASN A 11 -30.84 -26.92 33.83
CA ASN A 11 -29.59 -27.45 33.27
C ASN A 11 -29.50 -27.24 31.74
N ALA A 12 -30.63 -27.31 31.03
CA ALA A 12 -30.68 -27.09 29.59
C ALA A 12 -30.50 -25.61 29.25
N ASP A 13 -31.08 -24.71 30.06
CA ASP A 13 -30.93 -23.26 29.90
C ASP A 13 -29.50 -22.80 30.24
N ALA A 14 -28.92 -23.30 31.33
CA ALA A 14 -27.52 -23.01 31.68
C ALA A 14 -26.52 -23.48 30.61
N ALA A 15 -26.78 -24.62 29.97
CA ALA A 15 -25.95 -25.12 28.87
C ALA A 15 -26.06 -24.22 27.61
N ARG A 16 -27.26 -23.71 27.31
CA ARG A 16 -27.48 -22.79 26.18
C ARG A 16 -26.79 -21.45 26.39
N ASP A 17 -26.85 -20.91 27.59
CA ASP A 17 -26.19 -19.65 27.95
C ASP A 17 -24.67 -19.80 27.89
N ALA A 18 -24.12 -20.90 28.39
CA ALA A 18 -22.68 -21.19 28.30
C ALA A 18 -22.18 -21.31 26.86
N LEU A 19 -22.99 -21.89 25.96
CA LEU A 19 -22.69 -21.95 24.52
C LEU A 19 -22.75 -20.56 23.86
N GLY A 20 -23.73 -19.73 24.22
CA GLY A 20 -23.84 -18.35 23.76
C GLY A 20 -22.65 -17.49 24.18
N ASP A 21 -22.24 -17.59 25.46
CA ASP A 21 -21.07 -16.89 25.99
C ASP A 21 -19.76 -17.30 25.30
N ALA A 22 -19.60 -18.58 25.00
CA ALA A 22 -18.45 -19.09 24.25
C ALA A 22 -18.41 -18.49 22.82
N GLU A 23 -19.56 -18.38 22.17
CA GLU A 23 -19.64 -17.78 20.83
C GLU A 23 -19.34 -16.27 20.84
N LEU A 24 -19.84 -15.53 21.84
CA LEU A 24 -19.53 -14.10 22.00
C LEU A 24 -18.04 -13.86 22.21
N ARG A 25 -17.39 -14.69 23.04
CA ARG A 25 -15.94 -14.63 23.24
C ARG A 25 -15.17 -14.91 21.95
N ALA A 26 -15.61 -15.91 21.17
CA ALA A 26 -15.00 -16.22 19.87
C ALA A 26 -15.15 -15.06 18.87
N ARG A 27 -16.32 -14.41 18.83
CA ARG A 27 -16.56 -13.22 17.98
C ARG A 27 -15.69 -12.05 18.41
N ARG A 28 -15.56 -11.79 19.72
CA ARG A 28 -14.74 -10.70 20.24
C ARG A 28 -13.25 -10.90 19.95
N ALA A 29 -12.74 -12.11 20.15
CA ALA A 29 -11.36 -12.45 19.79
C ALA A 29 -11.06 -12.23 18.30
N ARG A 30 -12.02 -12.53 17.41
CA ARG A 30 -11.88 -12.23 15.97
C ARG A 30 -11.87 -10.73 15.68
N LEU A 31 -12.68 -9.95 16.39
CA LEU A 31 -12.69 -8.50 16.28
C LEU A 31 -11.37 -7.90 16.77
N ASP A 32 -10.87 -8.33 17.92
CA ASP A 32 -9.61 -7.85 18.49
C ASP A 32 -8.43 -8.17 17.55
N ALA A 33 -8.38 -9.39 17.00
CA ALA A 33 -7.37 -9.76 16.00
C ALA A 33 -7.45 -8.90 14.71
N ALA A 34 -8.67 -8.57 14.26
CA ALA A 34 -8.88 -7.69 13.11
C ALA A 34 -8.50 -6.23 13.41
N LEU A 35 -8.73 -5.77 14.64
CA LEU A 35 -8.35 -4.44 15.11
C LEU A 35 -6.84 -4.30 15.26
N ASP A 36 -6.15 -5.29 15.83
CA ASP A 36 -4.68 -5.31 15.94
C ASP A 36 -4.00 -5.27 14.57
N GLY A 37 -4.52 -6.03 13.61
CA GLY A 37 -4.06 -5.99 12.22
C GLY A 37 -4.22 -4.61 11.59
N ARG A 38 -5.28 -3.87 11.91
CA ARG A 38 -5.52 -2.49 11.44
C ARG A 38 -4.67 -1.48 12.21
N ALA A 39 -4.48 -1.65 13.51
CA ALA A 39 -3.67 -0.77 14.35
C ALA A 39 -2.20 -0.82 13.93
N LYS A 40 -1.65 -2.01 13.69
CA LYS A 40 -0.29 -2.18 13.15
C LYS A 40 -0.12 -1.55 11.76
N LYS A 41 -1.14 -1.66 10.90
CA LYS A 41 -1.16 -1.01 9.59
C LYS A 41 -1.26 0.52 9.68
N LYS A 42 -2.05 1.04 10.62
CA LYS A 42 -2.12 2.47 10.91
C LYS A 42 -0.80 3.00 11.46
N ALA A 43 -0.18 2.31 12.41
CA ALA A 43 1.12 2.69 12.96
C ALA A 43 2.22 2.74 11.89
N ARG A 44 2.17 1.86 10.88
CA ARG A 44 3.09 1.90 9.73
C ARG A 44 2.75 3.01 8.71
N ALA A 45 1.48 3.38 8.59
CA ALA A 45 1.01 4.49 7.77
C ALA A 45 1.31 5.86 8.41
N GLU A 46 1.29 5.95 9.74
CA GLU A 46 1.58 7.16 10.50
C GLU A 46 3.08 7.49 10.54
N GLN A 47 3.96 6.50 10.30
CA GLN A 47 5.41 6.72 10.18
C GLN A 47 5.86 7.22 8.79
N GLY A 48 4.96 7.30 7.81
CA GLY A 48 5.23 7.84 6.46
C GLY A 48 4.12 8.79 6.03
N GLY A 49 4.09 9.99 6.61
CA GLY A 49 3.00 10.95 6.47
C GLY A 49 2.70 11.41 5.03
N GLY A 50 1.41 11.59 4.73
CA GLY A 50 0.96 12.28 3.51
C GLY A 50 -0.49 12.06 3.05
N TRP A 51 -1.48 12.50 3.83
CA TRP A 51 -2.89 12.89 3.53
C TRP A 51 -3.84 11.99 2.68
N PHE A 52 -3.44 11.30 1.61
CA PHE A 52 -4.42 10.66 0.71
C PHE A 52 -4.70 9.19 1.07
N SER A 53 -5.91 8.95 1.59
CA SER A 53 -6.28 7.72 2.29
C SER A 53 -6.81 6.61 1.37
N SER A 54 -6.05 5.50 1.35
CA SER A 54 -6.47 4.13 1.64
C SER A 54 -7.44 3.33 0.77
N ARG A 55 -8.14 3.87 -0.24
CA ARG A 55 -8.97 3.00 -1.15
C ARG A 55 -8.29 2.61 -2.48
N ASP A 56 -7.27 3.34 -2.92
CA ASP A 56 -6.49 3.08 -4.16
C ASP A 56 -5.10 2.44 -3.90
N THR A 57 -4.88 1.87 -2.71
CA THR A 57 -3.55 1.74 -2.10
C THR A 57 -2.58 0.74 -2.74
N ALA A 58 -3.04 -0.30 -3.44
CA ALA A 58 -2.12 -1.26 -4.06
C ALA A 58 -1.43 -0.68 -5.31
N GLY A 59 -2.17 0.03 -6.17
CA GLY A 59 -1.62 0.69 -7.36
C GLY A 59 -0.92 2.01 -7.03
N TRP A 60 -1.46 2.77 -6.07
CA TRP A 60 -0.90 4.05 -5.68
C TRP A 60 0.47 3.94 -5.02
N ASN A 61 0.70 2.94 -4.15
CA ASN A 61 2.00 2.77 -3.51
C ASN A 61 3.12 2.50 -4.52
N GLN A 62 2.80 1.74 -5.58
CA GLN A 62 3.75 1.47 -6.67
C GLN A 62 3.97 2.73 -7.52
N ALA A 63 2.90 3.46 -7.85
CA ALA A 63 2.98 4.69 -8.64
C ALA A 63 3.75 5.80 -7.91
N PHE A 64 3.57 5.95 -6.60
CA PHE A 64 4.29 6.92 -5.78
C PHE A 64 5.77 6.59 -5.63
N ARG A 65 6.10 5.30 -5.51
CA ARG A 65 7.50 4.89 -5.45
C ARG A 65 8.20 5.16 -6.78
N LEU A 66 7.55 4.82 -7.89
CA LEU A 66 8.06 5.09 -9.24
C LEU A 66 8.19 6.60 -9.53
N SER A 67 7.23 7.42 -9.09
CA SER A 67 7.31 8.87 -9.23
C SER A 67 8.41 9.47 -8.35
N SER A 68 8.62 8.96 -7.13
CA SER A 68 9.68 9.43 -6.24
C SER A 68 11.09 9.13 -6.75
N GLU A 69 11.30 7.95 -7.36
CA GLU A 69 12.58 7.60 -8.00
C GLU A 69 12.84 8.47 -9.24
N PHE A 70 11.79 8.78 -10.02
CA PHE A 70 11.89 9.67 -11.18
C PHE A 70 12.19 11.12 -10.78
N ILE A 71 11.42 11.67 -9.83
CA ILE A 71 11.57 13.04 -9.35
C ILE A 71 12.90 13.22 -8.62
N GLY A 72 13.36 12.19 -7.88
CA GLY A 72 14.68 12.19 -7.24
C GLY A 72 15.82 12.29 -8.25
N GLY A 73 15.76 11.53 -9.35
CA GLY A 73 16.74 11.63 -10.43
C GLY A 73 16.78 13.02 -11.10
N ILE A 74 15.61 13.62 -11.34
CA ILE A 74 15.52 14.98 -11.90
C ILE A 74 16.06 16.02 -10.93
N ALA A 75 15.71 15.93 -9.65
CA ALA A 75 16.16 16.87 -8.63
C ALA A 75 17.69 16.84 -8.47
N ILE A 76 18.28 15.64 -8.45
CA ILE A 76 19.75 15.46 -8.38
C ILE A 76 20.41 15.97 -9.66
N GLY A 77 19.86 15.63 -10.84
CA GLY A 77 20.39 16.12 -12.12
C GLY A 77 20.32 17.65 -12.25
N GLY A 78 19.24 18.27 -11.76
CA GLY A 78 19.08 19.72 -11.70
C GLY A 78 20.03 20.38 -10.70
N ALA A 79 20.22 19.79 -9.52
CA ALA A 79 21.17 20.28 -8.52
C ALA A 79 22.62 20.23 -9.02
N ILE A 80 22.99 19.13 -9.69
CA ILE A 80 24.32 18.97 -10.31
C ILE A 80 24.49 19.95 -11.48
N GLY A 81 23.50 20.06 -12.37
CA GLY A 81 23.53 21.02 -13.49
C GLY A 81 23.66 22.47 -13.01
N TRP A 82 22.94 22.85 -11.95
CA TRP A 82 23.03 24.17 -11.33
C TRP A 82 24.41 24.43 -10.69
N GLY A 83 24.97 23.44 -9.99
CA GLY A 83 26.31 23.57 -9.40
C GLY A 83 27.42 23.71 -10.44
N ILE A 84 27.29 23.01 -11.57
CA ILE A 84 28.22 23.12 -12.72
C ILE A 84 28.09 24.50 -13.37
N ASP A 85 26.88 24.99 -13.62
CA ASP A 85 26.66 26.34 -14.17
C ASP A 85 27.23 27.43 -13.25
N TYR A 86 27.10 27.26 -11.93
CA TYR A 86 27.63 28.21 -10.93
C TYR A 86 29.16 28.22 -10.89
N LEU A 87 29.82 27.07 -11.05
CA LEU A 87 31.27 26.95 -10.96
C LEU A 87 31.99 27.42 -12.23
N LEU A 88 31.38 27.23 -13.40
CA LEU A 88 31.98 27.58 -14.69
C LEU A 88 31.71 29.02 -15.12
N GLY A 89 30.78 29.74 -14.46
CA GLY A 89 30.41 31.12 -14.81
C GLY A 89 29.85 31.27 -16.24
N THR A 90 29.60 30.14 -16.91
CA THR A 90 29.00 30.08 -18.23
C THR A 90 27.50 30.33 -18.10
N LEU A 91 26.93 31.15 -18.99
CA LEU A 91 25.48 31.20 -19.27
C LEU A 91 24.89 29.78 -19.35
N PRO A 92 23.56 29.54 -19.15
CA PRO A 92 22.95 28.31 -18.61
C PRO A 92 23.05 27.07 -19.53
N PHE A 93 24.25 26.77 -19.99
CA PHE A 93 24.61 25.76 -20.96
C PHE A 93 24.69 24.40 -20.29
N GLY A 94 25.19 24.35 -19.05
CA GLY A 94 25.16 23.14 -18.21
C GLY A 94 23.72 22.75 -17.92
N LEU A 95 22.85 23.71 -17.55
CA LEU A 95 21.41 23.49 -17.42
C LEU A 95 20.80 22.94 -18.71
N ILE A 96 21.08 23.51 -19.87
CA ILE A 96 20.53 23.06 -21.16
C ILE A 96 21.01 21.63 -21.48
N ILE A 97 22.31 21.34 -21.33
CA ILE A 97 22.87 20.02 -21.62
C ILE A 97 22.31 18.97 -20.66
N PHE A 98 22.28 19.25 -19.35
CA PHE A 98 21.73 18.32 -18.36
C PHE A 98 20.21 18.16 -18.48
N LEU A 99 19.48 19.21 -18.87
CA LEU A 99 18.06 19.13 -19.15
C LEU A 99 17.79 18.24 -20.37
N LEU A 100 18.52 18.44 -21.47
CA LEU A 100 18.40 17.58 -22.66
C LEU A 100 18.81 16.13 -22.35
N LEU A 101 19.90 15.93 -21.61
CA LEU A 101 20.36 14.60 -21.24
C LEU A 101 19.37 13.90 -20.29
N GLY A 102 18.83 14.63 -19.30
CA GLY A 102 17.78 14.15 -18.40
C GLY A 102 16.47 13.84 -19.12
N PHE A 103 16.10 14.66 -20.12
CA PHE A 103 14.93 14.44 -20.96
C PHE A 103 15.08 13.18 -21.82
N VAL A 104 16.23 13.00 -22.47
CA VAL A 104 16.55 11.79 -23.25
C VAL A 104 16.56 10.55 -22.35
N ALA A 105 17.20 10.63 -21.18
CA ALA A 105 17.18 9.55 -20.20
C ALA A 105 15.76 9.21 -19.72
N GLY A 106 14.90 10.23 -19.54
CA GLY A 106 13.49 10.08 -19.21
C GLY A 106 12.70 9.33 -20.28
N ILE A 107 12.84 9.74 -21.55
CA ILE A 107 12.21 9.04 -22.70
C ILE A 107 12.67 7.58 -22.77
N LEU A 108 13.97 7.34 -22.64
CA LEU A 108 14.53 5.98 -22.67
C LEU A 108 13.99 5.13 -21.52
N ASN A 109 13.81 5.69 -20.32
CA ASN A 109 13.20 4.97 -19.20
C ASN A 109 11.73 4.58 -19.47
N VAL A 110 10.95 5.48 -20.08
CA VAL A 110 9.55 5.22 -20.47
C VAL A 110 9.47 4.13 -21.53
N MET A 111 10.28 4.21 -22.59
CA MET A 111 10.33 3.18 -23.63
C MET A 111 10.70 1.82 -23.05
N ARG A 112 11.63 1.80 -22.09
CA ARG A 112 12.03 0.58 -21.37
C ARG A 112 10.93 0.02 -20.47
N ALA A 113 10.03 0.86 -19.96
CA ALA A 113 8.88 0.42 -19.17
C ALA A 113 7.81 -0.22 -20.07
N VAL A 114 7.54 0.40 -21.23
CA VAL A 114 6.57 -0.10 -22.21
C VAL A 114 7.04 -1.42 -22.85
N GLY A 115 8.32 -1.53 -23.22
CA GLY A 115 8.88 -2.74 -23.80
C GLY A 115 9.00 -3.94 -22.84
N ARG A 116 8.73 -3.75 -21.54
CA ARG A 116 8.69 -4.85 -20.56
C ARG A 116 7.32 -5.48 -20.37
N MET A 117 6.29 -4.96 -21.03
CA MET A 117 4.96 -5.58 -20.98
C MET A 117 5.01 -6.85 -21.84
N PRO A 118 4.95 -8.07 -21.26
CA PRO A 118 4.89 -9.28 -22.06
C PRO A 118 3.59 -9.23 -22.88
N PRO A 119 3.59 -9.71 -24.15
CA PRO A 119 2.37 -9.80 -24.92
C PRO A 119 1.31 -10.56 -24.11
N PRO A 120 0.04 -10.11 -24.10
CA PRO A 120 -1.03 -10.85 -23.45
C PRO A 120 -1.04 -12.25 -24.05
N GLU A 121 -0.73 -13.25 -23.22
CA GLU A 121 -0.88 -14.64 -23.57
C GLU A 121 -2.33 -14.86 -24.01
N ASP A 122 -2.46 -15.32 -25.25
CA ASP A 122 -3.71 -15.70 -25.85
C ASP A 122 -4.35 -16.83 -25.04
N ARG A 123 -5.22 -16.48 -24.08
CA ARG A 123 -6.10 -17.42 -23.38
C ARG A 123 -7.30 -17.83 -24.24
N ILE A 124 -7.18 -17.82 -25.56
CA ILE A 124 -8.11 -18.48 -26.48
C ILE A 124 -7.57 -19.88 -26.75
N GLY A 125 -7.90 -20.82 -25.86
CA GLY A 125 -7.54 -22.21 -26.09
C GLY A 125 -7.87 -23.15 -24.95
N LYS A 126 -9.15 -23.50 -24.79
CA LYS A 126 -9.62 -24.86 -25.12
C LYS A 126 -11.14 -25.03 -24.85
N PRO A 127 -11.82 -25.88 -25.64
CA PRO A 127 -13.19 -26.33 -25.39
C PRO A 127 -13.29 -27.25 -24.16
#